data_AF-A0A2E6KL43-F1
#
_entry.id   AF-A0A2E6KL43-F1
#
_cell.length_a   1.000
_cell.length_b   1.000
_cell.length_c   1.000
_cell.angle_alpha   90.00
_cell.angle_beta   90.00
_cell.angle_gamma   90.00
#
_symmetry.space_group_name_H-M   'P 1'
#
loop_
_entity.id
_entity.type
_entity.pdbx_description
1 polymer ?
#
loop_
_entity_poly.entity_id
_entity_poly.type
_entity_poly.pdbx_seq_one_letter_code
_entity_poly.pdbx_strand_id
1 'polypeptide(L)'
;MTQIQKSRRLRYKKLRYEHLENRLLLAADIGLYQNPLDSVDVNNDSYISPLDALHIINELNGSVLESDKISAFYDTSGDGILAPVDALTVINDLNHPELSDDLFSDKIEIAADYLEANHDLIDQQLIPISDQIIGLHEKFQTVADTIRDHLDLFLEFSIENTPALNTQLEKLEVAYHASQELFYQEFLGLNHEFDVVQQELDPDFDPSMTETDSGFEFDPSVEYSDEVFEEIVEELDELNDEYEIPDYSTAYEGYDNYLDAYDPSTTELNDYVLEQVTPDDYEQWVLDGGDFQEMLDDLDEDVFVGEVDIEDYVTNTFGDPTVAVNYVQNLIDHGFVGELFYGDLNAIGGESTGSGIELSDGSMLEIDLRDDPLLVTLAQELDGQNVLVDGHITIVTGVEIPERSVLNVLALVSEPTIRDVSSSLTIISDPFVEQTALMLNELADRVRDA
;
A
#
# COMPACT_ATOMS: atom_id res chain seq x y z
N MET A 1 -48.49 -49.34 -42.15
CA MET A 1 -48.24 -49.10 -40.71
C MET A 1 -47.24 -50.16 -40.25
N THR A 2 -46.02 -49.90 -39.80
CA THR A 2 -45.37 -48.66 -39.37
C THR A 2 -43.85 -48.90 -39.31
N GLN A 3 -43.09 -47.96 -39.87
CA GLN A 3 -41.71 -47.51 -39.63
C GLN A 3 -40.55 -48.50 -39.32
N ILE A 4 -39.63 -48.53 -40.28
CA ILE A 4 -38.21 -48.86 -40.12
C ILE A 4 -37.53 -47.72 -39.34
N GLN A 5 -37.13 -47.95 -38.10
CA GLN A 5 -36.25 -47.02 -37.37
C GLN A 5 -34.83 -47.12 -37.94
N LYS A 6 -34.42 -46.09 -38.68
CA LYS A 6 -33.01 -45.87 -39.04
C LYS A 6 -32.27 -45.44 -37.76
N SER A 7 -31.41 -46.31 -37.23
CA SER A 7 -30.44 -45.93 -36.21
C SER A 7 -29.44 -44.93 -36.80
N ARG A 8 -29.60 -43.65 -36.45
CA ARG A 8 -28.59 -42.62 -36.70
C ARG A 8 -27.39 -42.94 -35.82
N ARG A 9 -26.35 -43.55 -36.40
CA ARG A 9 -25.02 -43.58 -35.78
C ARG A 9 -24.51 -42.14 -35.73
N LEU A 10 -24.59 -41.51 -34.56
CA LEU A 10 -23.92 -40.25 -34.28
C LEU A 10 -22.42 -40.51 -34.44
N ARG A 11 -21.84 -40.00 -35.54
CA ARG A 11 -20.39 -39.89 -35.67
C ARG A 11 -19.97 -38.81 -34.69
N TYR A 12 -19.46 -39.19 -33.52
CA TYR A 12 -18.70 -38.29 -32.68
C TYR A 12 -17.51 -37.79 -33.53
N LYS A 13 -17.55 -36.52 -33.94
CA LYS A 13 -16.34 -35.83 -34.37
C LYS A 13 -15.41 -35.87 -33.17
N LYS A 14 -14.27 -36.55 -33.28
CA LYS A 14 -13.16 -36.36 -32.35
C LYS A 14 -12.82 -34.87 -32.37
N LEU A 15 -13.08 -34.18 -31.25
CA LEU A 15 -12.47 -32.89 -30.98
C LEU A 15 -10.96 -33.13 -31.03
N ARG A 16 -10.31 -32.49 -32.00
CA ARG A 16 -8.86 -32.37 -31.98
C ARG A 16 -8.63 -31.17 -31.07
N TYR A 17 -8.11 -31.42 -29.87
CA TYR A 17 -7.53 -30.37 -29.06
C TYR A 17 -6.34 -29.85 -29.87
N GLU A 18 -6.51 -28.66 -30.42
CA GLU A 18 -5.39 -27.81 -30.79
C GLU A 18 -4.84 -27.37 -29.44
N HIS A 19 -3.57 -27.67 -29.15
CA HIS A 19 -2.92 -27.09 -27.98
C HIS A 19 -2.94 -25.58 -28.24
N LEU A 20 -3.74 -24.85 -27.47
CA LEU A 20 -3.69 -23.40 -27.48
C LEU A 20 -2.22 -23.05 -27.21
N GLU A 21 -1.59 -22.33 -28.13
CA GLU A 21 -0.36 -21.61 -27.80
C GLU A 21 -0.66 -20.85 -26.50
N ASN A 22 0.30 -20.79 -25.57
CA ASN A 22 0.21 -20.00 -24.33
C ASN A 22 -0.02 -18.53 -24.71
N ARG A 23 -1.26 -18.21 -25.03
CA ARG A 23 -1.76 -16.86 -25.11
C ARG A 23 -1.93 -16.47 -23.66
N LEU A 24 -0.96 -15.74 -23.15
CA LEU A 24 -1.04 -14.82 -22.02
C LEU A 24 -2.30 -13.97 -22.21
N LEU A 25 -3.45 -14.55 -21.88
CA LEU A 25 -4.75 -13.90 -21.83
C LEU A 25 -4.94 -13.62 -20.34
N LEU A 26 -4.92 -12.33 -19.98
CA LEU A 26 -5.03 -11.84 -18.60
C LEU A 26 -3.94 -12.34 -17.65
N ALA A 27 -2.68 -11.99 -17.93
CA ALA A 27 -1.70 -11.75 -16.86
C ALA A 27 -1.70 -10.26 -16.48
N ALA A 28 -2.89 -9.65 -16.48
CA ALA A 28 -3.07 -8.22 -16.20
C ALA A 28 -3.21 -7.93 -14.70
N ASP A 29 -3.38 -8.96 -13.85
CA ASP A 29 -3.54 -8.83 -12.40
C ASP A 29 -2.35 -9.36 -11.59
N ILE A 30 -1.20 -9.63 -12.22
CA ILE A 30 -0.01 -10.05 -11.47
C ILE A 30 0.68 -8.79 -10.95
N GLY A 31 0.22 -8.31 -9.79
CA GLY A 31 0.94 -7.39 -8.89
C GLY A 31 1.76 -6.31 -9.58
N LEU A 32 1.14 -5.58 -10.52
CA LEU A 32 1.79 -4.46 -11.20
C LEU A 32 1.71 -3.24 -10.30
N TYR A 33 2.81 -2.98 -9.62
CA TYR A 33 2.95 -1.88 -8.69
C TYR A 33 3.92 -0.84 -9.25
N GLN A 34 3.64 0.41 -8.94
CA GLN A 34 4.56 1.53 -9.12
C GLN A 34 5.30 1.74 -7.81
N ASN A 35 6.58 2.11 -7.89
CA ASN A 35 7.32 2.51 -6.71
C ASN A 35 6.90 3.94 -6.34
N PRO A 36 6.36 4.17 -5.13
CA PRO A 36 5.81 5.46 -4.75
C PRO A 36 6.88 6.50 -4.39
N LEU A 37 8.11 6.06 -4.06
CA LEU A 37 9.24 6.97 -3.84
C LEU A 37 9.82 7.45 -5.15
N ASP A 38 10.02 6.54 -6.09
CA ASP A 38 10.54 6.84 -7.42
C ASP A 38 10.01 5.83 -8.44
N SER A 39 9.07 6.28 -9.27
CA SER A 39 8.42 5.46 -10.29
C SER A 39 9.38 4.76 -11.27
N VAL A 40 10.61 5.26 -11.47
CA VAL A 40 11.57 4.65 -12.41
C VAL A 40 12.60 3.73 -11.74
N ASP A 41 12.69 3.74 -10.40
CA ASP A 41 13.43 2.77 -9.60
C ASP A 41 12.62 1.48 -9.42
N VAL A 42 12.76 0.59 -10.41
CA VAL A 42 12.01 -0.67 -10.51
C VAL A 42 12.41 -1.67 -9.42
N ASN A 43 13.68 -1.69 -9.04
CA ASN A 43 14.22 -2.68 -8.11
C ASN A 43 14.33 -2.15 -6.66
N ASN A 44 13.98 -0.88 -6.44
CA ASN A 44 14.00 -0.18 -5.15
C ASN A 44 15.40 -0.06 -4.52
N ASP A 45 16.46 -0.04 -5.33
CA ASP A 45 17.86 0.05 -4.86
C ASP A 45 18.37 1.48 -4.66
N SER A 46 17.48 2.47 -4.79
CA SER A 46 17.72 3.92 -4.73
C SER A 46 18.52 4.51 -5.89
N TYR A 47 18.83 3.71 -6.91
CA TYR A 47 19.55 4.17 -8.10
C TYR A 47 18.82 3.86 -9.39
N ILE A 48 18.46 4.91 -10.13
CA ILE A 48 17.97 4.76 -11.50
C ILE A 48 19.13 4.26 -12.37
N SER A 49 19.01 3.03 -12.87
CA SER A 49 20.08 2.37 -13.59
C SER A 49 19.58 1.61 -14.83
N PRO A 50 20.47 1.23 -15.76
CA PRO A 50 20.08 0.35 -16.86
C PRO A 50 19.54 -1.02 -16.42
N LEU A 51 19.72 -1.40 -15.14
CA LEU A 51 19.18 -2.63 -14.59
C LEU A 51 17.66 -2.56 -14.50
N ASP A 52 17.10 -1.41 -14.14
CA ASP A 52 15.65 -1.19 -13.96
C ASP A 52 14.89 -1.39 -15.27
N ALA A 53 15.39 -0.78 -16.35
CA ALA A 53 14.88 -1.02 -17.69
C ALA A 53 15.02 -2.50 -18.12
N LEU A 54 16.10 -3.17 -17.69
CA LEU A 54 16.33 -4.57 -18.03
C LEU A 54 15.36 -5.52 -17.28
N HIS A 55 14.98 -5.21 -16.03
CA HIS A 55 13.96 -5.94 -15.28
C HIS A 55 12.63 -5.95 -16.05
N ILE A 56 12.15 -4.79 -16.49
CA ILE A 56 10.91 -4.66 -17.27
C ILE A 56 11.01 -5.42 -18.59
N ILE A 57 12.10 -5.24 -19.34
CA ILE A 57 12.30 -5.90 -20.64
C ILE A 57 12.34 -7.44 -20.48
N ASN A 58 12.99 -7.94 -19.43
CA ASN A 58 13.02 -9.37 -19.17
C ASN A 58 11.62 -9.89 -18.85
N GLU A 59 10.84 -9.14 -18.09
CA GLU A 59 9.47 -9.52 -17.74
C GLU A 59 8.55 -9.55 -18.96
N LEU A 60 8.58 -8.52 -19.81
CA LEU A 60 7.87 -8.47 -21.08
C LEU A 60 8.21 -9.63 -22.03
N ASN A 61 9.43 -10.20 -21.92
CA ASN A 61 9.86 -11.35 -22.70
C ASN A 61 9.47 -12.71 -22.08
N GLY A 62 8.74 -12.71 -20.96
CA GLY A 62 8.15 -13.88 -20.31
C GLY A 62 9.14 -14.69 -19.46
N SER A 63 10.04 -14.00 -18.75
CA SER A 63 11.14 -14.65 -18.03
C SER A 63 10.83 -15.05 -16.57
N VAL A 64 9.80 -14.50 -15.90
CA VAL A 64 9.71 -14.58 -14.41
C VAL A 64 8.30 -14.85 -13.83
N LEU A 65 7.27 -15.22 -14.61
CA LEU A 65 5.92 -15.49 -14.05
C LEU A 65 5.73 -16.88 -13.41
N GLU A 66 6.69 -17.33 -12.60
CA GLU A 66 6.53 -18.43 -11.63
C GLU A 66 7.07 -17.99 -10.25
N SER A 67 6.77 -16.76 -9.85
CA SER A 67 7.05 -16.26 -8.49
C SER A 67 5.73 -16.09 -7.75
N ASP A 68 5.62 -16.68 -6.58
CA ASP A 68 4.49 -16.49 -5.65
C ASP A 68 4.61 -15.15 -4.87
N LYS A 69 5.64 -14.36 -5.19
CA LYS A 69 5.96 -13.06 -4.58
C LYS A 69 6.09 -11.96 -5.63
N ILE A 70 5.92 -10.72 -5.19
CA ILE A 70 6.17 -9.52 -5.99
C ILE A 70 7.67 -9.44 -6.30
N SER A 71 8.05 -9.34 -7.57
CA SER A 71 9.46 -9.37 -7.95
C SER A 71 10.08 -7.99 -8.14
N ALA A 72 9.28 -6.98 -8.51
CA ALA A 72 9.71 -5.61 -8.76
C ALA A 72 8.51 -4.67 -9.00
N PHE A 73 8.76 -3.35 -9.00
CA PHE A 73 7.81 -2.31 -9.36
C PHE A 73 7.82 -2.06 -10.88
N TYR A 74 7.08 -2.88 -11.63
CA TYR A 74 7.17 -2.89 -13.09
C TYR A 74 6.41 -1.74 -13.78
N ASP A 75 5.42 -1.15 -13.12
CA ASP A 75 4.55 -0.12 -13.71
C ASP A 75 5.13 1.28 -13.48
N THR A 76 6.16 1.62 -14.23
CA THR A 76 6.79 2.95 -14.14
C THR A 76 5.92 4.05 -14.74
N SER A 77 4.95 3.70 -15.59
CA SER A 77 4.06 4.68 -16.23
C SER A 77 2.81 5.00 -15.41
N GLY A 78 2.47 4.17 -14.42
CA GLY A 78 1.31 4.31 -13.54
C GLY A 78 -0.02 4.05 -14.26
N ASP A 79 0.00 3.27 -15.36
CA ASP A 79 -1.21 2.97 -16.14
C ASP A 79 -1.85 1.61 -15.80
N GLY A 80 -1.26 0.90 -14.82
CA GLY A 80 -1.66 -0.42 -14.36
C GLY A 80 -1.37 -1.53 -15.35
N ILE A 81 -0.57 -1.28 -16.40
CA ILE A 81 -0.34 -2.21 -17.50
C ILE A 81 1.14 -2.32 -17.82
N LEU A 82 1.70 -3.51 -17.59
CA LEU A 82 3.07 -3.80 -18.02
C LEU A 82 3.19 -3.76 -19.55
N ALA A 83 3.86 -2.74 -20.06
CA ALA A 83 4.00 -2.44 -21.46
C ALA A 83 5.41 -1.93 -21.80
N PRO A 84 5.80 -1.93 -23.09
CA PRO A 84 7.07 -1.35 -23.51
C PRO A 84 7.23 0.14 -23.16
N VAL A 85 6.14 0.83 -22.82
CA VAL A 85 6.18 2.23 -22.37
C VAL A 85 6.90 2.34 -21.03
N ASP A 86 6.74 1.37 -20.13
CA ASP A 86 7.40 1.39 -18.81
C ASP A 86 8.92 1.38 -18.95
N ALA A 87 9.44 0.45 -19.75
CA ALA A 87 10.87 0.40 -20.05
C ALA A 87 11.37 1.67 -20.75
N LEU A 88 10.52 2.34 -21.54
CA LEU A 88 10.88 3.59 -22.20
C LEU A 88 10.92 4.76 -21.23
N THR A 89 10.07 4.79 -20.20
CA THR A 89 10.10 5.81 -19.14
C THR A 89 11.47 5.81 -18.46
N VAL A 90 11.93 4.66 -17.97
CA VAL A 90 13.26 4.50 -17.36
C VAL A 90 14.39 4.89 -18.32
N ILE A 91 14.33 4.45 -19.58
CA ILE A 91 15.36 4.78 -20.57
C ILE A 91 15.41 6.27 -20.87
N ASN A 92 14.26 6.95 -20.93
CA ASN A 92 14.21 8.38 -21.18
C ASN A 92 14.85 9.15 -20.03
N ASP A 93 14.51 8.77 -18.79
CA ASP A 93 15.05 9.37 -17.58
C ASP A 93 16.58 9.24 -17.51
N LEU A 94 17.11 8.02 -17.70
CA LEU A 94 18.55 7.76 -17.77
C LEU A 94 19.31 8.57 -18.84
N ASN A 95 18.63 9.00 -19.92
CA ASN A 95 19.23 9.78 -20.99
C ASN A 95 19.02 11.29 -20.84
N HIS A 96 18.12 11.70 -19.94
CA HIS A 96 17.74 13.10 -19.71
C HIS A 96 17.43 13.36 -18.22
N PRO A 97 18.43 13.28 -17.32
CA PRO A 97 18.23 13.58 -15.90
C PRO A 97 17.84 15.06 -15.66
N GLU A 98 18.25 16.00 -16.52
CA GLU A 98 17.90 17.44 -16.48
C GLU A 98 16.41 17.75 -16.81
N LEU A 99 15.50 16.78 -16.68
CA LEU A 99 14.05 16.99 -16.87
C LEU A 99 13.25 16.70 -15.59
N SER A 100 13.90 16.27 -14.51
CA SER A 100 13.30 16.11 -13.18
C SER A 100 13.44 17.37 -12.29
N ASP A 101 14.04 18.44 -12.82
CA ASP A 101 14.62 19.63 -12.12
C ASP A 101 13.69 20.52 -11.27
N ASP A 102 12.52 20.07 -10.81
CA ASP A 102 11.55 20.93 -10.09
C ASP A 102 11.08 20.39 -8.72
N LEU A 103 11.71 19.34 -8.18
CA LEU A 103 11.28 18.83 -6.88
C LEU A 103 11.92 19.63 -5.72
N PHE A 104 11.06 20.21 -4.88
CA PHE A 104 11.40 20.87 -3.62
C PHE A 104 12.49 20.13 -2.82
N SER A 105 12.44 18.80 -2.78
CA SER A 105 13.40 17.94 -2.09
C SER A 105 14.82 18.05 -2.61
N ASP A 106 15.00 18.14 -3.92
CA ASP A 106 16.31 18.05 -4.57
C ASP A 106 17.11 19.33 -4.31
N LYS A 107 16.44 20.49 -4.38
CA LYS A 107 17.04 21.78 -4.03
C LYS A 107 17.44 21.85 -2.56
N ILE A 108 16.62 21.28 -1.67
CA ILE A 108 16.95 21.19 -0.23
C ILE A 108 18.13 20.25 0.02
N GLU A 109 18.18 19.10 -0.65
CA GLU A 109 19.31 18.15 -0.59
C GLU A 109 20.60 18.81 -1.02
N ILE A 110 20.60 19.43 -2.19
CA ILE A 110 21.76 20.09 -2.74
C ILE A 110 22.25 21.23 -1.82
N ALA A 111 21.33 22.03 -1.27
CA ALA A 111 21.64 23.08 -0.30
C ALA A 111 22.25 22.49 0.98
N ALA A 112 21.63 21.45 1.56
CA ALA A 112 22.12 20.79 2.76
C ALA A 112 23.52 20.20 2.58
N ASP A 113 23.79 19.50 1.48
CA ASP A 113 25.09 18.93 1.14
C ASP A 113 26.18 20.01 1.06
N TYR A 114 25.87 21.13 0.41
CA TYR A 114 26.80 22.25 0.31
C TYR A 114 27.10 22.87 1.69
N LEU A 115 26.05 23.08 2.49
CA LEU A 115 26.13 23.64 3.83
C LEU A 115 26.93 22.73 4.78
N GLU A 116 26.75 21.41 4.70
CA GLU A 116 27.52 20.45 5.47
C GLU A 116 29.00 20.47 5.07
N ALA A 117 29.30 20.44 3.76
CA ALA A 117 30.67 20.42 3.26
C ALA A 117 31.45 21.71 3.56
N ASN A 118 30.76 22.85 3.67
CA ASN A 118 31.35 24.17 3.86
C ASN A 118 31.07 24.78 5.25
N HIS A 119 30.61 23.97 6.20
CA HIS A 119 30.20 24.44 7.54
C HIS A 119 31.20 25.37 8.23
N ASP A 120 32.50 25.06 8.13
CA ASP A 120 33.59 25.86 8.72
C ASP A 120 33.76 27.27 8.11
N LEU A 121 33.20 27.51 6.93
CA LEU A 121 33.27 28.77 6.18
C LEU A 121 32.04 29.65 6.40
N ILE A 122 30.98 29.10 7.00
CA ILE A 122 29.72 29.80 7.27
C ILE A 122 29.91 30.81 8.40
N ASP A 123 29.33 31.99 8.23
CA ASP A 123 29.37 33.03 9.25
C ASP A 123 28.67 32.57 10.54
N GLN A 124 29.23 32.89 11.71
CA GLN A 124 28.74 32.36 13.00
C GLN A 124 27.26 32.63 13.30
N GLN A 125 26.69 33.65 12.68
CA GLN A 125 25.28 34.03 12.83
C GLN A 125 24.34 33.17 11.99
N LEU A 126 24.86 32.53 10.94
CA LEU A 126 24.14 31.70 9.97
C LEU A 126 24.28 30.21 10.23
N ILE A 127 25.23 29.80 11.08
CA ILE A 127 25.38 28.40 11.52
C ILE A 127 24.06 27.79 12.06
N PRO A 128 23.26 28.47 12.91
CA PRO A 128 22.01 27.88 13.41
C PRO A 128 21.02 27.54 12.30
N ILE A 129 20.95 28.38 11.28
CA ILE A 129 20.09 28.22 10.12
C ILE A 129 20.62 27.09 9.22
N SER A 130 21.94 27.06 9.00
CA SER A 130 22.59 25.97 8.27
C SER A 130 22.32 24.62 8.93
N ASP A 131 22.46 24.54 10.26
CA ASP A 131 22.20 23.32 11.03
C ASP A 131 20.71 22.90 10.93
N GLN A 132 19.79 23.86 10.78
CA GLN A 132 18.36 23.58 10.58
C GLN A 132 18.06 23.03 9.18
N ILE A 133 18.64 23.59 8.11
CA ILE A 133 18.49 23.05 6.75
C ILE A 133 19.05 21.63 6.68
N ILE A 134 20.27 21.42 7.20
CA ILE A 134 20.90 20.10 7.24
C ILE A 134 20.02 19.12 8.03
N GLY A 135 19.55 19.53 9.22
CA GLY A 135 18.68 18.68 10.04
C GLY A 135 17.32 18.37 9.38
N LEU A 136 16.76 19.30 8.59
CA LEU A 136 15.53 19.06 7.82
C LEU A 136 15.79 18.01 6.74
N HIS A 137 16.89 18.14 5.99
CA HIS A 137 17.28 17.19 4.97
C HIS A 137 17.59 15.79 5.55
N GLU A 138 18.29 15.71 6.68
CA GLU A 138 18.55 14.44 7.37
C GLU A 138 17.24 13.72 7.76
N LYS A 139 16.24 14.47 8.27
CA LYS A 139 14.93 13.90 8.57
C LYS A 139 14.23 13.40 7.30
N PHE A 140 14.31 14.16 6.21
CA PHE A 140 13.76 13.78 4.91
C PHE A 140 14.32 12.46 4.41
N GLN A 141 15.65 12.36 4.37
CA GLN A 141 16.33 11.12 3.97
C GLN A 141 15.96 9.96 4.89
N THR A 142 15.92 10.18 6.21
CA THR A 142 15.55 9.12 7.18
C THR A 142 14.15 8.58 6.92
N VAL A 143 13.18 9.44 6.63
CA VAL A 143 11.81 9.01 6.30
C VAL A 143 11.76 8.28 4.96
N ALA A 144 12.43 8.80 3.94
CA ALA A 144 12.50 8.15 2.63
C ALA A 144 13.14 6.76 2.72
N ASP A 145 14.21 6.61 3.50
CA ASP A 145 14.86 5.32 3.76
C ASP A 145 13.94 4.37 4.53
N THR A 146 13.21 4.86 5.53
CA THR A 146 12.22 4.05 6.26
C THR A 146 11.12 3.53 5.32
N ILE A 147 10.58 4.37 4.45
CA ILE A 147 9.56 3.95 3.47
C ILE A 147 10.17 2.95 2.48
N ARG A 148 11.41 3.17 2.05
CA ARG A 148 12.15 2.26 1.16
C ARG A 148 12.34 0.88 1.79
N ASP A 149 12.70 0.81 3.07
CA ASP A 149 12.83 -0.45 3.82
C ASP A 149 11.48 -1.21 3.86
N HIS A 150 10.36 -0.49 3.98
CA HIS A 150 9.03 -1.10 3.93
C HIS A 150 8.60 -1.52 2.51
N LEU A 151 9.05 -0.81 1.48
CA LEU A 151 8.87 -1.23 0.09
C LEU A 151 9.70 -2.48 -0.24
N ASP A 152 10.90 -2.62 0.33
CA ASP A 152 11.68 -3.86 0.23
C ASP A 152 10.96 -5.03 0.89
N LEU A 153 10.41 -4.82 2.09
CA LEU A 153 9.57 -5.83 2.76
C LEU A 153 8.32 -6.15 1.93
N PHE A 154 7.71 -5.14 1.30
CA PHE A 154 6.55 -5.31 0.43
C PHE A 154 6.84 -6.25 -0.74
N LEU A 155 8.03 -6.18 -1.34
CA LEU A 155 8.46 -7.11 -2.38
C LEU A 155 8.61 -8.56 -1.86
N GLU A 156 8.69 -8.78 -0.55
CA GLU A 156 8.76 -10.13 0.01
C GLU A 156 7.39 -10.80 0.21
N PHE A 157 6.29 -10.06 0.12
CA PHE A 157 4.94 -10.55 0.39
C PHE A 157 4.37 -11.45 -0.70
N SER A 158 3.35 -12.22 -0.33
CA SER A 158 2.64 -13.15 -1.22
C SER A 158 1.68 -12.40 -2.13
N ILE A 159 1.67 -12.73 -3.43
CA ILE A 159 0.71 -12.13 -4.38
C ILE A 159 -0.73 -12.65 -4.19
N GLU A 160 -0.94 -13.66 -3.35
CA GLU A 160 -2.23 -14.31 -3.11
C GLU A 160 -3.28 -13.33 -2.55
N ASN A 161 -2.82 -12.33 -1.78
CA ASN A 161 -3.66 -11.32 -1.15
C ASN A 161 -3.44 -9.94 -1.78
N THR A 162 -3.58 -9.83 -3.10
CA THR A 162 -3.50 -8.57 -3.87
C THR A 162 -4.26 -7.40 -3.23
N PRO A 163 -5.48 -7.57 -2.67
CA PRO A 163 -6.16 -6.47 -1.99
C PRO A 163 -5.41 -5.95 -0.75
N ALA A 164 -4.82 -6.83 0.04
CA ALA A 164 -4.00 -6.47 1.20
C ALA A 164 -2.75 -5.71 0.78
N LEU A 165 -2.12 -6.18 -0.30
CA LEU A 165 -0.96 -5.53 -0.91
C LEU A 165 -1.33 -4.12 -1.40
N ASN A 166 -2.45 -3.96 -2.08
CA ASN A 166 -2.90 -2.65 -2.54
C ASN A 166 -3.13 -1.69 -1.36
N THR A 167 -3.81 -2.14 -0.30
CA THR A 167 -4.00 -1.33 0.91
C THR A 167 -2.66 -0.96 1.56
N GLN A 168 -1.71 -1.90 1.63
CA GLN A 168 -0.40 -1.62 2.22
C GLN A 168 0.42 -0.64 1.38
N LEU A 169 0.38 -0.76 0.05
CA LEU A 169 1.03 0.19 -0.84
C LEU A 169 0.40 1.58 -0.74
N GLU A 170 -0.93 1.66 -0.67
CA GLU A 170 -1.64 2.92 -0.46
C GLU A 170 -1.23 3.59 0.87
N LYS A 171 -1.09 2.82 1.97
CA LYS A 171 -0.55 3.36 3.23
C LYS A 171 0.85 3.93 3.05
N LEU A 172 1.72 3.25 2.31
CA LEU A 172 3.09 3.72 2.02
C LEU A 172 3.09 4.99 1.16
N GLU A 173 2.23 5.07 0.13
CA GLU A 173 2.01 6.25 -0.72
C GLU A 173 1.51 7.44 0.09
N VAL A 174 0.47 7.24 0.90
CA VAL A 174 -0.10 8.25 1.79
C VAL A 174 0.94 8.74 2.79
N ALA A 175 1.71 7.84 3.40
CA ALA A 175 2.77 8.19 4.34
C ALA A 175 3.87 9.01 3.66
N TYR A 176 4.27 8.65 2.44
CA TYR A 176 5.24 9.41 1.65
C TYR A 176 4.72 10.83 1.37
N HIS A 177 3.55 10.96 0.75
CA HIS A 177 2.99 12.27 0.41
C HIS A 177 2.71 13.15 1.63
N ALA A 178 2.16 12.57 2.70
CA ALA A 178 1.96 13.29 3.95
C ALA A 178 3.30 13.74 4.55
N SER A 179 4.34 12.91 4.49
CA SER A 179 5.67 13.30 4.96
C SER A 179 6.23 14.48 4.15
N GLN A 180 6.10 14.48 2.81
CA GLN A 180 6.50 15.60 1.95
C GLN A 180 5.85 16.91 2.40
N GLU A 181 4.55 16.88 2.65
CA GLU A 181 3.81 18.05 3.12
C GLU A 181 4.25 18.51 4.52
N LEU A 182 4.47 17.57 5.45
CA LEU A 182 4.97 17.89 6.79
C LEU A 182 6.39 18.49 6.74
N PHE A 183 7.26 17.98 5.86
CA PHE A 183 8.57 18.57 5.61
C PHE A 183 8.48 19.99 5.08
N TYR A 184 7.58 20.22 4.12
CA TYR A 184 7.33 21.55 3.59
C TYR A 184 6.83 22.51 4.69
N GLN A 185 5.90 22.07 5.55
CA GLN A 185 5.43 22.87 6.68
C GLN A 185 6.54 23.21 7.67
N GLU A 186 7.46 22.27 7.96
CA GLU A 186 8.64 22.54 8.79
C GLU A 186 9.59 23.56 8.10
N PHE A 187 9.79 23.45 6.79
CA PHE A 187 10.58 24.39 6.00
C PHE A 187 10.03 25.81 6.02
N LEU A 188 8.71 25.98 5.83
CA LEU A 188 8.03 27.28 5.97
C LEU A 188 8.29 27.93 7.34
N GLY A 189 8.35 27.09 8.39
CA GLY A 189 8.70 27.53 9.74
C GLY A 189 10.12 28.07 9.86
N LEU A 190 11.06 27.47 9.13
CA LEU A 190 12.45 27.94 9.07
C LEU A 190 12.53 29.29 8.36
N ASN A 191 11.78 29.51 7.26
CA ASN A 191 11.86 30.74 6.46
C ASN A 191 11.74 32.03 7.30
N HIS A 192 10.82 32.04 8.28
CA HIS A 192 10.67 33.18 9.18
C HIS A 192 11.92 33.49 10.03
N GLU A 193 12.76 32.49 10.33
CA GLU A 193 14.03 32.67 11.03
C GLU A 193 15.12 33.25 10.11
N PHE A 194 15.11 32.90 8.81
CA PHE A 194 16.02 33.47 7.81
C PHE A 194 15.82 34.96 7.63
N ASP A 195 14.58 35.41 7.43
CA ASP A 195 14.21 36.82 7.30
C ASP A 195 14.79 37.68 8.44
N VAL A 196 14.69 37.15 9.66
CA VAL A 196 15.15 37.84 10.87
C VAL A 196 16.66 37.96 10.88
N VAL A 197 17.39 36.89 10.54
CA VAL A 197 18.85 36.90 10.55
C VAL A 197 19.42 37.72 9.39
N GLN A 198 18.81 37.66 8.20
CA GLN A 198 19.19 38.50 7.06
C GLN A 198 19.01 39.98 7.37
N GLN A 199 17.91 40.37 8.00
CA GLN A 199 17.70 41.76 8.41
C GLN A 199 18.66 42.24 9.52
N GLU A 200 19.25 41.33 10.30
CA GLU A 200 20.33 41.66 11.24
C GLU A 200 21.69 41.85 10.55
N LEU A 201 21.95 41.11 9.46
CA LEU A 201 23.19 41.18 8.66
C LEU A 201 23.17 42.35 7.67
N ASP A 202 22.08 42.54 6.93
CA ASP A 202 21.81 43.69 6.07
C ASP A 202 20.53 44.44 6.51
N PRO A 203 20.68 45.60 7.18
CA PRO A 203 19.54 46.41 7.62
C PRO A 203 18.69 47.00 6.49
N ASP A 204 19.19 47.00 5.25
CA ASP A 204 18.46 47.45 4.06
C ASP A 204 17.73 46.28 3.36
N PHE A 205 17.87 45.03 3.84
CA PHE A 205 17.13 43.86 3.37
C PHE A 205 15.61 44.07 3.54
N ASP A 206 14.90 43.98 2.42
CA ASP A 206 13.44 44.10 2.35
C ASP A 206 12.86 42.76 1.86
N PRO A 207 12.32 41.92 2.77
CA PRO A 207 11.75 40.61 2.41
C PRO A 207 10.50 40.71 1.52
N SER A 208 10.03 41.93 1.21
CA SER A 208 8.93 42.16 0.26
C SER A 208 9.39 42.48 -1.17
N MET A 209 10.71 42.58 -1.41
CA MET A 209 11.31 42.76 -2.73
C MET A 209 11.75 41.40 -3.27
N THR A 210 10.87 40.71 -3.99
CA THR A 210 11.25 39.58 -4.85
C THR A 210 12.20 40.11 -5.94
N GLU A 211 13.48 39.76 -5.90
CA GLU A 211 14.32 39.90 -7.10
C GLU A 211 13.64 39.08 -8.20
N THR A 212 13.49 39.67 -9.38
CA THR A 212 12.86 38.98 -10.50
C THR A 212 13.91 38.10 -11.14
N ASP A 213 13.76 36.78 -10.99
CA ASP A 213 14.44 35.76 -11.80
C ASP A 213 15.96 35.92 -11.70
N SER A 214 16.54 35.40 -10.62
CA SER A 214 18.00 35.32 -10.43
C SER A 214 18.68 34.58 -11.61
N GLY A 215 17.93 33.79 -12.39
CA GLY A 215 18.40 33.08 -13.58
C GLY A 215 19.62 32.20 -13.29
N PHE A 216 19.83 31.91 -12.00
CA PHE A 216 20.90 31.12 -11.45
C PHE A 216 20.29 29.81 -10.98
N GLU A 217 20.91 28.74 -11.41
CA GLU A 217 20.58 27.36 -11.06
C GLU A 217 21.78 26.90 -10.26
N PHE A 218 21.58 26.60 -8.97
CA PHE A 218 22.67 26.19 -8.11
C PHE A 218 23.33 24.92 -8.66
N ASP A 219 24.59 25.04 -9.10
CA ASP A 219 25.40 23.98 -9.70
C ASP A 219 26.54 23.61 -8.73
N PRO A 220 26.38 22.54 -7.92
CA PRO A 220 27.37 22.11 -6.93
C PRO A 220 28.74 21.72 -7.53
N SER A 221 28.87 21.65 -8.87
CA SER A 221 30.14 21.43 -9.55
C SER A 221 31.03 22.68 -9.67
N VAL A 222 30.48 23.86 -9.31
CA VAL A 222 31.18 25.15 -9.35
C VAL A 222 31.80 25.47 -7.98
N GLU A 223 33.04 25.97 -7.97
CA GLU A 223 33.73 26.38 -6.74
C GLU A 223 33.20 27.77 -6.33
N TYR A 224 32.46 27.79 -5.23
CA TYR A 224 31.64 28.90 -4.77
C TYR A 224 32.36 29.78 -3.72
N SER A 225 32.18 31.10 -3.80
CA SER A 225 32.77 32.10 -2.88
C SER A 225 31.84 32.46 -1.70
N ASP A 226 32.29 33.32 -0.78
CA ASP A 226 31.54 33.81 0.40
C ASP A 226 30.10 34.32 0.11
N GLU A 227 29.77 34.66 -1.15
CA GLU A 227 28.45 35.11 -1.63
C GLU A 227 27.40 33.98 -1.78
N VAL A 228 27.80 32.71 -1.66
CA VAL A 228 26.95 31.56 -2.06
C VAL A 228 25.95 31.12 -1.01
N PHE A 229 26.20 31.42 0.26
CA PHE A 229 25.18 31.20 1.28
C PHE A 229 23.98 32.14 1.07
N GLU A 230 24.23 33.41 0.73
CA GLU A 230 23.16 34.37 0.42
C GLU A 230 22.34 33.88 -0.78
N GLU A 231 23.01 33.39 -1.82
CA GLU A 231 22.37 32.84 -3.03
C GLU A 231 21.53 31.58 -2.74
N ILE A 232 22.03 30.64 -1.93
CA ILE A 232 21.26 29.46 -1.50
C ILE A 232 20.01 29.89 -0.71
N VAL A 233 20.13 30.86 0.19
CA VAL A 233 19.00 31.34 0.99
C VAL A 233 17.96 32.04 0.12
N GLU A 234 18.40 32.86 -0.83
CA GLU A 234 17.49 33.51 -1.79
C GLU A 234 16.73 32.48 -2.63
N GLU A 235 17.41 31.45 -3.14
CA GLU A 235 16.77 30.39 -3.94
C GLU A 235 15.77 29.56 -3.11
N LEU A 236 16.12 29.26 -1.85
CA LEU A 236 15.23 28.55 -0.92
C LEU A 236 14.00 29.39 -0.53
N ASP A 237 14.15 30.71 -0.42
CA ASP A 237 13.01 31.61 -0.16
C ASP A 237 12.09 31.74 -1.39
N GLU A 238 12.66 31.85 -2.60
CA GLU A 238 11.90 31.82 -3.86
C GLU A 238 11.08 30.53 -4.02
N LEU A 239 11.68 29.39 -3.66
CA LEU A 239 11.04 28.08 -3.68
C LEU A 239 9.78 28.03 -2.80
N ASN A 240 9.80 28.69 -1.64
CA ASN A 240 8.63 28.78 -0.75
C ASN A 240 7.44 29.55 -1.41
N ASP A 241 7.73 30.56 -2.22
CA ASP A 241 6.69 31.35 -2.90
C ASP A 241 6.16 30.66 -4.16
N GLU A 242 6.96 29.82 -4.82
CA GLU A 242 6.61 29.14 -6.06
C GLU A 242 6.03 27.73 -5.87
N TYR A 243 6.46 27.00 -4.83
CA TYR A 243 6.06 25.62 -4.62
C TYR A 243 4.63 25.50 -4.06
N GLU A 244 3.71 25.02 -4.89
CA GLU A 244 2.36 24.64 -4.47
C GLU A 244 2.35 23.14 -4.12
N ILE A 245 2.12 22.82 -2.84
CA ILE A 245 1.97 21.43 -2.41
C ILE A 245 0.75 20.84 -3.13
N PRO A 246 0.89 19.70 -3.83
CA PRO A 246 -0.26 19.05 -4.44
C PRO A 246 -1.29 18.63 -3.38
N ASP A 247 -2.57 18.86 -3.65
CA ASP A 247 -3.66 18.47 -2.74
C ASP A 247 -3.98 16.97 -2.91
N TYR A 248 -3.33 16.15 -2.08
CA TYR A 248 -3.53 14.70 -2.04
C TYR A 248 -4.75 14.26 -1.21
N SER A 249 -5.39 15.17 -0.47
CA SER A 249 -6.54 14.86 0.40
C SER A 249 -7.75 14.29 -0.36
N THR A 250 -7.84 14.62 -1.65
CA THR A 250 -8.89 14.12 -2.54
C THR A 250 -8.54 12.82 -3.24
N ALA A 251 -7.26 12.44 -3.25
CA ALA A 251 -6.76 11.25 -3.90
C ALA A 251 -6.82 10.02 -2.98
N TYR A 252 -6.61 10.22 -1.68
CA TYR A 252 -6.47 9.11 -0.72
C TYR A 252 -7.37 9.25 0.50
N GLU A 253 -7.99 8.15 0.91
CA GLU A 253 -8.84 8.13 2.10
C GLU A 253 -7.98 8.23 3.37
N GLY A 254 -8.36 9.12 4.28
CA GLY A 254 -7.66 9.26 5.56
C GLY A 254 -6.34 10.04 5.49
N TYR A 255 -5.95 10.59 4.34
CA TYR A 255 -4.79 11.48 4.20
C TYR A 255 -4.77 12.61 5.25
N ASP A 256 -5.91 13.27 5.46
CA ASP A 256 -6.02 14.33 6.49
C ASP A 256 -5.68 13.84 7.90
N ASN A 257 -5.98 12.56 8.22
CA ASN A 257 -5.62 12.00 9.51
C ASN A 257 -4.10 11.87 9.68
N TYR A 258 -3.37 11.63 8.58
CA TYR A 258 -1.90 11.59 8.59
C TYR A 258 -1.29 12.97 8.89
N LEU A 259 -1.98 14.06 8.54
CA LEU A 259 -1.49 15.40 8.83
C LEU A 259 -1.93 15.89 10.23
N ASP A 260 -3.21 15.72 10.56
CA ASP A 260 -3.81 16.26 11.79
C ASP A 260 -3.26 15.61 13.07
N ALA A 261 -2.80 14.36 12.99
CA ALA A 261 -2.28 13.64 14.14
C ALA A 261 -0.80 13.94 14.44
N TYR A 262 -0.07 14.53 13.49
CA TYR A 262 1.35 14.83 13.68
C TYR A 262 1.56 16.10 14.53
N ASP A 263 2.40 15.96 15.56
CA ASP A 263 2.87 17.09 16.38
C ASP A 263 4.41 17.08 16.44
N PRO A 264 5.09 17.96 15.68
CA PRO A 264 6.56 18.01 15.64
C PRO A 264 7.19 18.41 16.97
N SER A 265 6.41 18.95 17.92
CA SER A 265 6.92 19.33 19.24
C SER A 265 7.05 18.15 20.20
N THR A 266 6.39 17.03 19.89
CA THR A 266 6.33 15.85 20.77
C THR A 266 6.63 14.54 20.07
N THR A 267 6.61 14.49 18.74
CA THR A 267 6.73 13.27 17.94
C THR A 267 7.82 13.46 16.88
N GLU A 268 8.75 12.51 16.77
CA GLU A 268 9.72 12.49 15.67
C GLU A 268 9.01 12.01 14.40
N LEU A 269 9.19 12.70 13.28
CA LEU A 269 8.49 12.37 12.02
C LEU A 269 8.72 10.94 11.56
N ASN A 270 9.95 10.43 11.75
CA ASN A 270 10.26 9.05 11.41
C ASN A 270 9.47 8.05 12.25
N ASP A 271 9.35 8.28 13.56
CA ASP A 271 8.55 7.42 14.46
C ASP A 271 7.07 7.48 14.08
N TYR A 272 6.58 8.67 13.71
CA TYR A 272 5.22 8.86 13.25
C TYR A 272 4.93 8.07 11.97
N VAL A 273 5.79 8.19 10.95
CA VAL A 273 5.65 7.46 9.69
C VAL A 273 5.71 5.95 9.95
N LEU A 274 6.67 5.48 10.75
CA LEU A 274 6.79 4.07 11.17
C LEU A 274 5.48 3.55 11.76
N GLU A 275 4.85 4.30 12.66
CA GLU A 275 3.58 3.89 13.27
C GLU A 275 2.46 3.71 12.24
N GLN A 276 2.46 4.49 11.16
CA GLN A 276 1.42 4.39 10.13
C GLN A 276 1.65 3.27 9.12
N VAL A 277 2.91 3.03 8.73
CA VAL A 277 3.25 2.08 7.67
C VAL A 277 3.54 0.68 8.17
N THR A 278 3.86 0.51 9.46
CA THR A 278 4.15 -0.81 10.03
C THR A 278 2.85 -1.62 10.12
N PRO A 279 2.75 -2.78 9.43
CA PRO A 279 1.61 -3.66 9.57
C PRO A 279 1.51 -4.19 11.00
N ASP A 280 0.30 -4.31 11.53
CA ASP A 280 0.10 -5.06 12.77
C ASP A 280 0.29 -6.58 12.56
N ASP A 281 0.30 -7.36 13.64
CA ASP A 281 0.51 -8.82 13.57
C ASP A 281 -0.48 -9.54 12.64
N TYR A 282 -1.72 -9.04 12.53
CA TYR A 282 -2.76 -9.59 11.67
C TYR A 282 -2.52 -9.19 10.21
N GLU A 283 -2.30 -7.89 9.96
CA GLU A 283 -2.04 -7.38 8.62
C GLU A 283 -0.81 -8.04 8.00
N GLN A 284 0.27 -8.19 8.78
CA GLN A 284 1.48 -8.90 8.37
C GLN A 284 1.19 -10.34 7.96
N TRP A 285 0.41 -11.08 8.75
CA TRP A 285 0.05 -12.46 8.44
C TRP A 285 -0.79 -12.57 7.16
N VAL A 286 -1.71 -11.64 6.93
CA VAL A 286 -2.49 -11.60 5.69
C VAL A 286 -1.58 -11.27 4.50
N LEU A 287 -0.67 -10.32 4.64
CA LEU A 287 0.33 -9.97 3.61
C LEU A 287 1.25 -11.16 3.26
N ASP A 288 1.52 -12.02 4.23
CA ASP A 288 2.30 -13.25 4.04
C ASP A 288 1.50 -14.39 3.36
N GLY A 289 0.24 -14.14 2.97
CA GLY A 289 -0.63 -15.11 2.28
C GLY A 289 -1.60 -15.85 3.20
N GLY A 290 -1.72 -15.43 4.46
CA GLY A 290 -2.67 -16.04 5.39
C GLY A 290 -4.13 -15.89 4.95
N ASP A 291 -4.92 -16.96 5.13
CA ASP A 291 -6.37 -17.00 4.92
C ASP A 291 -7.08 -17.47 6.19
N PHE A 292 -7.97 -16.62 6.73
CA PHE A 292 -8.66 -16.89 7.98
C PHE A 292 -9.57 -18.14 7.89
N GLN A 293 -10.17 -18.39 6.73
CA GLN A 293 -11.00 -19.57 6.52
C GLN A 293 -10.14 -20.84 6.59
N GLU A 294 -8.97 -20.84 5.95
CA GLU A 294 -8.01 -21.96 6.03
C GLU A 294 -7.57 -22.19 7.48
N MET A 295 -7.27 -21.11 8.21
CA MET A 295 -6.92 -21.20 9.63
C MET A 295 -8.01 -21.86 10.48
N LEU A 296 -9.29 -21.53 10.24
CA LEU A 296 -10.41 -22.16 10.94
C LEU A 296 -10.60 -23.62 10.53
N ASP A 297 -10.44 -23.94 9.25
CA ASP A 297 -10.57 -25.31 8.75
C ASP A 297 -9.48 -26.22 9.33
N ASP A 298 -8.24 -25.73 9.45
CA ASP A 298 -7.14 -26.44 10.10
C ASP A 298 -7.42 -26.68 11.60
N LEU A 299 -7.94 -25.69 12.31
CA LEU A 299 -8.34 -25.83 13.71
C LEU A 299 -9.51 -26.82 13.88
N ASP A 300 -10.43 -26.92 12.92
CA ASP A 300 -11.48 -27.93 12.94
C ASP A 300 -10.93 -29.33 12.59
N GLU A 301 -10.02 -29.47 11.62
CA GLU A 301 -9.50 -30.79 11.21
C GLU A 301 -8.53 -31.40 12.25
N ASP A 302 -7.59 -30.61 12.78
CA ASP A 302 -6.50 -31.10 13.63
C ASP A 302 -6.94 -31.49 15.04
N VAL A 303 -8.03 -30.90 15.57
CA VAL A 303 -8.55 -31.23 16.90
C VAL A 303 -9.19 -32.62 16.93
N PHE A 304 -9.62 -33.17 15.79
CA PHE A 304 -10.30 -34.46 15.73
C PHE A 304 -9.39 -35.67 15.49
N VAL A 305 -8.08 -35.48 15.26
CA VAL A 305 -7.12 -36.58 15.01
C VAL A 305 -6.26 -36.91 16.24
N GLY A 306 -6.82 -36.83 17.44
CA GLY A 306 -6.49 -37.69 18.59
C GLY A 306 -5.06 -37.68 19.17
N GLU A 307 -4.11 -36.91 18.66
CA GLU A 307 -2.76 -36.74 19.21
C GLU A 307 -2.05 -35.48 18.70
N VAL A 308 -2.80 -34.47 18.21
CA VAL A 308 -2.25 -33.18 17.77
C VAL A 308 -2.35 -32.17 18.90
N ASP A 309 -1.23 -31.51 19.20
CA ASP A 309 -1.13 -30.48 20.21
C ASP A 309 -1.49 -29.12 19.58
N ILE A 310 -2.58 -28.48 20.01
CA ILE A 310 -2.90 -27.12 19.55
C ILE A 310 -1.76 -26.17 19.92
N GLU A 311 -0.98 -26.46 20.97
CA GLU A 311 0.25 -25.73 21.27
C GLU A 311 1.24 -25.85 20.10
N ASP A 312 1.41 -27.02 19.49
CA ASP A 312 2.28 -27.22 18.33
C ASP A 312 1.71 -26.52 17.09
N TYR A 313 0.41 -26.61 16.81
CA TYR A 313 -0.21 -25.89 15.68
C TYR A 313 -0.03 -24.38 15.83
N VAL A 314 -0.44 -23.83 16.97
CA VAL A 314 -0.34 -22.39 17.26
C VAL A 314 1.11 -21.91 17.24
N THR A 315 2.05 -22.70 17.78
CA THR A 315 3.48 -22.37 17.73
C THR A 315 4.04 -22.48 16.31
N ASN A 316 3.58 -23.42 15.49
CA ASN A 316 4.03 -23.55 14.11
C ASN A 316 3.47 -22.47 13.19
N THR A 317 2.21 -22.07 13.41
CA THR A 317 1.49 -21.09 12.59
C THR A 317 1.77 -19.66 13.03
N PHE A 318 1.77 -19.38 14.34
CA PHE A 318 1.91 -18.02 14.89
C PHE A 318 3.21 -17.79 15.65
N GLY A 319 4.03 -18.83 15.86
CA GLY A 319 5.28 -18.73 16.64
C GLY A 319 5.07 -18.67 18.15
N ASP A 320 4.15 -17.83 18.63
CA ASP A 320 3.83 -17.63 20.04
C ASP A 320 2.29 -17.70 20.28
N PRO A 321 1.83 -18.45 21.30
CA PRO A 321 0.40 -18.54 21.63
C PRO A 321 -0.30 -17.23 21.99
N THR A 322 0.45 -16.21 22.43
CA THR A 322 -0.10 -14.87 22.69
C THR A 322 -0.43 -14.11 21.41
N VAL A 323 0.29 -14.39 20.31
CA VAL A 323 0.04 -13.78 18.99
C VAL A 323 -1.29 -14.26 18.42
N ALA A 324 -1.64 -15.53 18.61
CA ALA A 324 -2.92 -16.07 18.17
C ALA A 324 -4.13 -15.37 18.84
N VAL A 325 -4.00 -14.93 20.09
CA VAL A 325 -5.05 -14.17 20.78
C VAL A 325 -5.20 -12.78 20.16
N ASN A 326 -4.08 -12.09 19.91
CA ASN A 326 -4.10 -10.77 19.26
C ASN A 326 -4.70 -10.87 17.87
N TYR A 327 -4.33 -11.90 17.11
CA TYR A 327 -4.83 -12.14 15.77
C TYR A 327 -6.36 -12.29 15.73
N VAL A 328 -6.93 -13.12 16.63
CA VAL A 328 -8.39 -13.26 16.71
C VAL A 328 -9.06 -11.97 17.22
N GLN A 329 -8.39 -11.19 18.07
CA GLN A 329 -8.91 -9.88 18.48
C GLN A 329 -8.96 -8.91 17.31
N ASN A 330 -7.86 -8.79 16.55
CA ASN A 330 -7.76 -7.90 15.39
C ASN A 330 -8.77 -8.31 14.32
N LEU A 331 -8.96 -9.60 14.06
CA LEU A 331 -10.02 -10.04 13.16
C LEU A 331 -11.41 -9.61 13.63
N ILE A 332 -11.71 -9.74 14.93
CA ILE A 332 -12.99 -9.28 15.46
C ILE A 332 -13.17 -7.79 15.19
N ASP A 333 -12.10 -7.01 15.25
CA ASP A 333 -12.12 -5.57 15.05
C ASP A 333 -12.22 -5.17 13.57
N HIS A 334 -11.63 -5.94 12.64
CA HIS A 334 -11.60 -5.63 11.20
C HIS A 334 -12.65 -6.36 10.36
N GLY A 335 -13.18 -7.49 10.82
CA GLY A 335 -14.11 -8.33 10.06
C GLY A 335 -15.52 -7.74 9.97
N PHE A 336 -16.09 -7.75 8.76
CA PHE A 336 -17.43 -7.24 8.47
C PHE A 336 -18.49 -8.27 8.83
N VAL A 337 -19.57 -7.85 9.49
CA VAL A 337 -20.67 -8.75 9.89
C VAL A 337 -22.00 -8.23 9.38
N GLY A 338 -22.77 -9.11 8.74
CA GLY A 338 -24.06 -8.75 8.15
C GLY A 338 -24.70 -9.90 7.36
N GLU A 339 -25.86 -9.63 6.76
CA GLU A 339 -26.59 -10.59 5.91
C GLU A 339 -25.99 -10.61 4.50
N LEU A 340 -25.60 -11.79 4.01
CA LEU A 340 -25.04 -11.97 2.68
C LEU A 340 -26.14 -12.06 1.62
N PHE A 341 -25.95 -11.33 0.51
CA PHE A 341 -26.79 -11.41 -0.68
C PHE A 341 -25.95 -11.78 -1.89
N TYR A 342 -26.15 -12.98 -2.45
CA TYR A 342 -25.41 -13.45 -3.62
C TYR A 342 -26.12 -13.13 -4.93
N GLY A 343 -25.49 -12.32 -5.78
CA GLY A 343 -26.01 -12.00 -7.13
C GLY A 343 -27.28 -11.13 -7.17
N ASP A 344 -27.59 -10.47 -6.05
CA ASP A 344 -28.85 -9.74 -5.86
C ASP A 344 -28.73 -8.21 -6.01
N LEU A 345 -27.52 -7.67 -6.18
CA LEU A 345 -27.35 -6.24 -6.45
C LEU A 345 -27.61 -5.95 -7.94
N ASN A 346 -28.66 -5.18 -8.23
CA ASN A 346 -28.92 -4.66 -9.56
C ASN A 346 -28.60 -3.17 -9.56
N ALA A 347 -27.47 -2.76 -10.16
CA ALA A 347 -27.15 -1.33 -10.24
C ALA A 347 -28.00 -0.62 -11.33
N ILE A 348 -28.31 0.65 -11.06
CA ILE A 348 -29.05 1.52 -11.98
C ILE A 348 -28.08 2.05 -13.03
N GLY A 349 -28.04 1.39 -14.19
CA GLY A 349 -27.32 1.88 -15.36
C GLY A 349 -26.76 0.77 -16.27
N GLY A 350 -26.43 -0.40 -15.72
CA GLY A 350 -25.95 -1.56 -16.48
C GLY A 350 -24.55 -2.02 -16.08
N GLU A 351 -23.84 -1.25 -15.27
CA GLU A 351 -22.80 -1.77 -14.38
C GLU A 351 -23.49 -2.67 -13.34
N SER A 352 -23.14 -3.96 -13.26
CA SER A 352 -23.70 -4.85 -12.24
C SER A 352 -22.71 -4.88 -11.09
N THR A 353 -23.15 -4.50 -9.90
CA THR A 353 -22.50 -4.93 -8.68
C THR A 353 -23.02 -6.34 -8.38
N GLY A 354 -22.17 -7.27 -8.01
CA GLY A 354 -22.54 -8.68 -7.92
C GLY A 354 -23.29 -9.00 -6.62
N SER A 355 -22.53 -9.56 -5.69
CA SER A 355 -22.98 -9.90 -4.34
C SER A 355 -22.71 -8.73 -3.39
N GLY A 356 -23.29 -8.74 -2.19
CA GLY A 356 -22.95 -7.78 -1.16
C GLY A 356 -23.33 -8.25 0.24
N ILE A 357 -22.93 -7.49 1.25
CA ILE A 357 -23.31 -7.68 2.66
C ILE A 357 -24.11 -6.47 3.18
N GLU A 358 -25.28 -6.72 3.78
CA GLU A 358 -26.06 -5.69 4.49
C GLU A 358 -25.60 -5.65 5.94
N LEU A 359 -24.98 -4.53 6.33
CA LEU A 359 -24.44 -4.32 7.68
C LEU A 359 -25.57 -3.96 8.65
N SER A 360 -25.29 -4.10 9.95
CA SER A 360 -26.28 -3.84 11.03
C SER A 360 -26.87 -2.42 11.06
N ASP A 361 -26.23 -1.44 10.42
CA ASP A 361 -26.72 -0.06 10.29
C ASP A 361 -27.63 0.15 9.05
N GLY A 362 -27.84 -0.92 8.26
CA GLY A 362 -28.62 -0.93 7.02
C GLY A 362 -27.85 -0.40 5.81
N SER A 363 -26.54 -0.17 5.94
CA SER A 363 -25.68 0.12 4.79
C SER A 363 -25.39 -1.18 4.01
N MET A 364 -25.20 -1.03 2.71
CA MET A 364 -24.90 -2.13 1.81
C MET A 364 -23.46 -1.99 1.33
N LEU A 365 -22.63 -2.98 1.62
CA LEU A 365 -21.26 -3.06 1.13
C LEU A 365 -21.20 -4.06 -0.02
N GLU A 366 -20.71 -3.61 -1.18
CA GLU A 366 -20.47 -4.49 -2.31
C GLU A 366 -19.29 -5.42 -2.01
N ILE A 367 -19.39 -6.69 -2.42
CA ILE A 367 -18.29 -7.65 -2.27
C ILE A 367 -17.84 -8.18 -3.63
N ASP A 368 -16.54 -8.40 -3.77
CA ASP A 368 -15.92 -9.12 -4.88
C ASP A 368 -15.36 -10.46 -4.37
N LEU A 369 -15.74 -11.54 -5.06
CA LEU A 369 -15.33 -12.92 -4.75
C LEU A 369 -14.09 -13.36 -5.55
N ARG A 370 -13.41 -12.43 -6.24
CA ARG A 370 -12.12 -12.63 -6.93
C ARG A 370 -12.14 -13.73 -8.01
N ASP A 371 -13.30 -13.99 -8.62
CA ASP A 371 -13.53 -15.15 -9.50
C ASP A 371 -13.15 -16.51 -8.86
N ASP A 372 -13.01 -16.58 -7.54
CA ASP A 372 -12.62 -17.78 -6.82
C ASP A 372 -13.78 -18.80 -6.80
N PRO A 373 -13.60 -20.01 -7.37
CA PRO A 373 -14.68 -21.00 -7.43
C PRO A 373 -15.17 -21.49 -6.06
N LEU A 374 -14.31 -21.50 -5.04
CA LEU A 374 -14.65 -21.88 -3.67
C LEU A 374 -15.46 -20.78 -3.01
N LEU A 375 -14.99 -19.54 -3.02
CA LEU A 375 -15.73 -18.39 -2.46
C LEU A 375 -17.08 -18.20 -3.15
N VAL A 376 -17.13 -18.37 -4.48
CA VAL A 376 -18.39 -18.31 -5.23
C VAL A 376 -19.35 -19.42 -4.82
N THR A 377 -18.87 -20.64 -4.63
CA THR A 377 -19.71 -21.76 -4.18
C THR A 377 -20.20 -21.51 -2.75
N LEU A 378 -19.33 -21.04 -1.87
CA LEU A 378 -19.63 -20.77 -0.48
C LEU A 378 -20.64 -19.62 -0.34
N ALA A 379 -20.47 -18.54 -1.09
CA ALA A 379 -21.41 -17.42 -1.12
C ALA A 379 -22.79 -17.83 -1.63
N GLN A 380 -22.87 -18.75 -2.60
CA GLN A 380 -24.15 -19.35 -3.04
C GLN A 380 -24.82 -20.17 -1.95
N GLU A 381 -24.05 -20.89 -1.13
CA GLU A 381 -24.57 -21.70 -0.02
C GLU A 381 -25.02 -20.85 1.17
N LEU A 382 -24.34 -19.73 1.40
CA LEU A 382 -24.56 -18.82 2.52
C LEU A 382 -25.48 -17.62 2.17
N ASP A 383 -26.06 -17.61 0.97
CA ASP A 383 -27.03 -16.60 0.53
C ASP A 383 -28.23 -16.47 1.50
N GLY A 384 -28.50 -15.24 1.94
CA GLY A 384 -29.54 -14.90 2.93
C GLY A 384 -29.22 -15.34 4.35
N GLN A 385 -27.95 -15.58 4.67
CA GLN A 385 -27.48 -15.90 6.02
C GLN A 385 -26.57 -14.80 6.56
N ASN A 386 -26.54 -14.66 7.88
CA ASN A 386 -25.56 -13.80 8.52
C ASN A 386 -24.18 -14.46 8.48
N VAL A 387 -23.19 -13.68 8.07
CA VAL A 387 -21.83 -14.14 7.90
C VAL A 387 -20.86 -13.12 8.48
N LEU A 388 -19.66 -13.62 8.81
CA LEU A 388 -18.47 -12.81 8.92
C LEU A 388 -17.80 -12.82 7.55
N VAL A 389 -17.51 -11.65 7.01
CA VAL A 389 -16.71 -11.48 5.81
C VAL A 389 -15.42 -10.77 6.22
N ASP A 390 -14.31 -11.42 5.92
CA ASP A 390 -12.99 -10.82 6.03
C ASP A 390 -12.46 -10.49 4.64
N GLY A 391 -11.74 -9.39 4.53
CA GLY A 391 -11.30 -8.86 3.25
C GLY A 391 -10.84 -7.41 3.33
N HIS A 392 -10.38 -6.90 2.19
CA HIS A 392 -9.90 -5.52 2.07
C HIS A 392 -10.84 -4.69 1.20
N ILE A 393 -11.13 -3.48 1.66
CA ILE A 393 -11.86 -2.51 0.86
C ILE A 393 -10.93 -1.95 -0.20
N THR A 394 -11.43 -1.85 -1.43
CA THR A 394 -10.77 -1.14 -2.53
C THR A 394 -11.75 -0.19 -3.18
N ILE A 395 -11.25 0.90 -3.74
CA ILE A 395 -12.05 1.83 -4.53
C ILE A 395 -11.97 1.41 -5.98
N VAL A 396 -13.11 1.14 -6.60
CA VAL A 396 -13.19 0.78 -8.02
C VAL A 396 -13.83 1.94 -8.79
N THR A 397 -13.15 2.41 -9.82
CA THR A 397 -13.67 3.48 -10.70
C THR A 397 -14.60 2.92 -11.77
N GLY A 398 -15.83 3.41 -11.85
CA GLY A 398 -16.83 3.01 -12.85
C GLY A 398 -17.12 4.09 -13.89
N VAL A 399 -17.72 3.68 -15.02
CA VAL A 399 -18.17 4.59 -16.09
C VAL A 399 -19.47 5.30 -15.68
N GLU A 400 -20.34 4.65 -14.91
CA GLU A 400 -21.61 5.22 -14.45
C GLU A 400 -21.59 5.65 -12.99
N ILE A 401 -20.87 4.92 -12.14
CA ILE A 401 -20.59 5.30 -10.75
C ILE A 401 -19.09 5.60 -10.63
N PRO A 402 -18.67 6.88 -10.48
CA PRO A 402 -17.27 7.27 -10.56
C PRO A 402 -16.38 6.56 -9.55
N GLU A 403 -16.84 6.37 -8.31
CA GLU A 403 -16.09 5.71 -7.24
C GLU A 403 -17.06 4.83 -6.43
N ARG A 404 -16.68 3.57 -6.20
CA ARG A 404 -17.41 2.63 -5.35
C ARG A 404 -16.43 1.85 -4.48
N SER A 405 -16.76 1.73 -3.20
CA SER A 405 -16.02 0.86 -2.26
C SER A 405 -16.50 -0.57 -2.44
N VAL A 406 -15.57 -1.46 -2.78
CA VAL A 406 -15.80 -2.89 -2.99
C VAL A 406 -14.90 -3.66 -2.05
N LEU A 407 -15.50 -4.54 -1.23
CA LEU A 407 -14.78 -5.44 -0.34
C LEU A 407 -14.32 -6.68 -1.12
N ASN A 408 -13.01 -6.80 -1.34
CA ASN A 408 -12.43 -8.01 -1.89
C ASN A 408 -12.38 -9.07 -0.79
N VAL A 409 -13.16 -10.12 -0.96
CA VAL A 409 -13.34 -11.15 0.06
C VAL A 409 -12.13 -12.07 0.11
N LEU A 410 -11.51 -12.12 1.28
CA LEU A 410 -10.50 -13.12 1.62
C LEU A 410 -11.18 -14.38 2.14
N ALA A 411 -11.95 -14.23 3.22
CA ALA A 411 -12.65 -15.32 3.87
C ALA A 411 -14.12 -15.00 4.10
N LEU A 412 -14.96 -16.03 4.03
CA LEU A 412 -16.38 -15.93 4.27
C LEU A 412 -16.81 -17.04 5.22
N VAL A 413 -17.21 -16.65 6.43
CA VAL A 413 -17.37 -17.59 7.55
C VAL A 413 -18.78 -17.52 8.12
N SER A 414 -19.39 -18.68 8.29
CA SER A 414 -20.72 -18.81 8.88
C SER A 414 -20.67 -18.90 10.41
N GLU A 415 -21.75 -18.49 11.10
CA GLU A 415 -21.87 -18.64 12.55
C GLU A 415 -21.66 -20.09 13.05
N PRO A 416 -22.25 -21.13 12.39
CA PRO A 416 -21.99 -22.52 12.78
C PRO A 416 -20.51 -22.90 12.73
N THR A 417 -19.77 -22.48 11.71
CA THR A 417 -18.33 -22.78 11.58
C THR A 417 -17.54 -22.22 12.77
N ILE A 418 -17.80 -20.96 13.13
CA ILE A 418 -17.11 -20.30 14.27
C ILE A 418 -17.43 -21.02 15.59
N ARG A 419 -18.68 -21.48 15.77
CA ARG A 419 -19.11 -22.25 16.96
C ARG A 419 -18.43 -23.61 17.06
N ASP A 420 -18.29 -24.29 15.94
CA ASP A 420 -17.70 -25.63 15.90
C ASP A 420 -16.21 -25.56 16.28
N VAL A 421 -15.46 -24.63 15.67
CA VAL A 421 -14.05 -24.37 16.04
C VAL A 421 -13.93 -23.98 17.52
N SER A 422 -14.75 -23.04 18.00
CA SER A 422 -14.75 -22.64 19.41
C SER A 422 -14.98 -23.83 20.35
N SER A 423 -15.93 -24.72 20.01
CA SER A 423 -16.24 -25.91 20.80
C SER A 423 -15.05 -26.88 20.83
N SER A 424 -14.36 -27.05 19.70
CA SER A 424 -13.14 -27.86 19.58
C SER A 424 -12.01 -27.34 20.48
N LEU A 425 -11.79 -26.02 20.52
CA LEU A 425 -10.78 -25.39 21.38
C LEU A 425 -11.03 -25.63 22.89
N THR A 426 -12.28 -25.60 23.35
CA THR A 426 -12.61 -25.78 24.79
C THR A 426 -12.26 -27.15 25.37
N ILE A 427 -11.93 -28.13 24.52
CA ILE A 427 -11.51 -29.47 24.96
C ILE A 427 -10.12 -29.41 25.60
N ILE A 428 -9.32 -28.38 25.28
CA ILE A 428 -7.96 -28.20 25.76
C ILE A 428 -7.97 -27.27 26.98
N SER A 429 -7.39 -27.76 28.08
CA SER A 429 -7.28 -27.00 29.33
C SER A 429 -6.01 -26.15 29.35
N ASP A 430 -5.94 -25.18 28.43
CA ASP A 430 -4.90 -24.15 28.38
C ASP A 430 -5.53 -22.74 28.50
N PRO A 431 -4.99 -21.84 29.36
CA PRO A 431 -5.59 -20.52 29.57
C PRO A 431 -5.69 -19.64 28.32
N PHE A 432 -4.75 -19.76 27.37
CA PHE A 432 -4.77 -18.98 26.12
C PHE A 432 -5.82 -19.53 25.17
N VAL A 433 -5.87 -20.85 25.02
CA VAL A 433 -6.88 -21.52 24.18
C VAL A 433 -8.30 -21.27 24.71
N GLU A 434 -8.49 -21.27 26.03
CA GLU A 434 -9.75 -20.88 26.67
C GLU A 434 -10.14 -19.44 26.34
N GLN A 435 -9.18 -18.51 26.31
CA GLN A 435 -9.43 -17.11 25.95
C GLN A 435 -9.84 -16.98 24.48
N THR A 436 -9.13 -17.62 23.56
CA THR A 436 -9.48 -17.62 22.13
C THR A 436 -10.87 -18.20 21.89
N ALA A 437 -11.22 -19.31 22.57
CA ALA A 437 -12.55 -19.90 22.46
C ALA A 437 -13.67 -18.96 22.95
N LEU A 438 -13.43 -18.16 23.99
CA LEU A 438 -14.38 -17.15 24.45
C LEU A 438 -14.58 -16.06 23.40
N MET A 439 -13.51 -15.56 22.79
CA MET A 439 -13.57 -14.53 21.74
C MET A 439 -14.33 -15.02 20.51
N LEU A 440 -14.07 -16.25 20.05
CA LEU A 440 -14.84 -16.87 18.96
C LEU A 440 -16.32 -17.04 19.30
N ASN A 441 -16.66 -17.32 20.57
CA ASN A 441 -18.06 -17.41 20.98
C ASN A 441 -18.78 -16.05 20.94
N GLU A 442 -18.10 -14.98 21.35
CA GLU A 442 -18.61 -13.61 21.27
C GLU A 442 -18.79 -13.18 19.81
N LEU A 443 -17.83 -13.53 18.94
CA LEU A 443 -17.93 -13.29 17.50
C LEU A 443 -19.10 -14.04 16.87
N ALA A 444 -19.28 -15.33 17.21
CA ALA A 444 -20.42 -16.11 16.73
C ALA A 444 -21.77 -15.53 17.21
N ASP A 445 -21.83 -15.01 18.45
CA ASP A 445 -23.01 -14.28 18.91
C ASP A 445 -23.25 -13.00 18.10
N ARG A 446 -22.19 -12.26 17.76
CA ARG A 446 -22.26 -11.06 16.90
C ARG A 446 -22.79 -11.38 15.51
N VAL A 447 -22.30 -12.45 14.88
CA VAL A 447 -22.78 -12.90 13.56
C VAL A 447 -24.25 -13.31 13.63
N ARG A 448 -24.66 -14.05 14.64
CA ARG A 448 -26.07 -14.46 14.80
C ARG A 448 -27.03 -13.27 14.97
N ASP A 449 -26.59 -12.24 15.68
CA ASP A 449 -27.45 -11.14 16.13
C ASP A 449 -27.49 -9.94 15.15
N ALA A 450 -26.65 -9.94 14.11
CA ALA A 450 -26.73 -9.01 12.98
C ALA A 450 -28.04 -9.19 12.20
#